data_AF-A0A1G6MZZ1-F1
#
_entry.id   AF-A0A1G6MZZ1-F1
#
_cell.length_a   1.000
_cell.length_b   1.000
_cell.length_c   1.000
_cell.angle_alpha   90.00
_cell.angle_beta   90.00
_cell.angle_gamma   90.00
#
_symmetry.space_group_name_H-M   'P 1'
#
loop_
_entity.id
_entity.type
_entity.pdbx_description
1 polymer ?
#
loop_
_entity_poly.entity_id
_entity_poly.type
_entity_poly.pdbx_seq_one_letter_code
_entity_poly.pdbx_strand_id
1 'polypeptide(L)'
;MPYYHVVIEARENLGKNDEERDICIFDITDIQSIIPSIIRPYLIQDHLLVDEEEIAFEDIDLFAIKQTILPIEHLIEEEQKLLPSNTDVTITAYEIFNDRDLCQDVTQVILDVLDQ
;
A
#
# COMPACT_ATOMS: atom_id res chain seq x y z
N MET A 1 12.40 13.88 -0.51
CA MET A 1 12.51 12.46 -0.13
C MET A 1 11.28 11.78 -0.69
N PRO A 2 11.41 10.58 -1.28
CA PRO A 2 10.24 9.84 -1.71
C PRO A 2 9.42 9.37 -0.49
N TYR A 3 8.12 9.21 -0.69
CA TYR A 3 7.21 8.60 0.28
C TYR A 3 6.87 7.20 -0.23
N TYR A 4 6.98 6.21 0.65
CA TYR A 4 6.58 4.84 0.35
C TYR A 4 5.21 4.56 0.95
N HIS A 5 4.44 3.73 0.27
CA HIS A 5 3.15 3.25 0.73
C HIS A 5 3.10 1.75 0.54
N VAL A 6 2.53 1.04 1.51
CA VAL A 6 2.28 -0.40 1.39
C VAL A 6 0.79 -0.58 1.18
N VAL A 7 0.43 -1.36 0.16
CA VAL A 7 -0.94 -1.76 -0.14
C VAL A 7 -1.00 -3.27 -0.05
N ILE A 8 -1.88 -3.78 0.80
CA ILE A 8 -2.10 -5.20 1.01
C ILE A 8 -3.60 -5.46 0.80
N GLU A 9 -3.93 -6.37 -0.11
CA GLU A 9 -5.28 -6.93 -0.21
C GLU A 9 -5.21 -8.32 0.41
N ALA A 10 -5.98 -8.54 1.48
CA ALA A 10 -6.00 -9.80 2.20
C ALA A 10 -7.43 -10.31 2.41
N ARG A 11 -7.59 -11.62 2.55
CA ARG A 11 -8.86 -12.27 2.81
C ARG A 11 -9.03 -12.50 4.31
N GLU A 12 -10.15 -12.08 4.87
CA GLU A 12 -10.56 -12.48 6.22
C GLU A 12 -11.52 -13.68 6.15
N ASN A 13 -11.07 -14.81 6.70
CA ASN A 13 -11.87 -16.01 6.84
C ASN A 13 -12.86 -15.88 8.01
N LEU A 14 -13.94 -15.10 7.83
CA LEU A 14 -15.02 -14.94 8.82
C LEU A 14 -16.04 -16.10 8.83
N GLY A 15 -15.70 -17.24 8.22
CA GLY A 15 -16.47 -18.48 8.30
C GLY A 15 -17.17 -18.87 6.99
N LYS A 16 -18.38 -18.36 6.72
CA LYS A 16 -19.19 -18.77 5.53
C LYS A 16 -19.05 -17.85 4.32
N ASN A 17 -18.48 -16.66 4.50
CA ASN A 17 -18.16 -15.72 3.42
C ASN A 17 -16.73 -15.23 3.68
N ASP A 18 -15.90 -15.28 2.66
CA ASP A 18 -14.60 -14.61 2.66
C ASP A 18 -14.89 -13.13 2.41
N GLU A 19 -14.39 -12.25 3.27
CA GLU A 19 -14.42 -10.79 3.05
C GLU A 19 -13.03 -10.32 2.62
N GLU A 20 -12.98 -9.50 1.58
CA GLU A 20 -11.75 -8.83 1.14
C GLU A 20 -11.50 -7.61 2.04
N ARG A 21 -10.26 -7.50 2.53
CA ARG A 21 -9.80 -6.38 3.34
C ARG A 21 -8.60 -5.74 2.69
N ASP A 22 -8.73 -4.44 2.47
CA ASP A 22 -7.63 -3.62 2.02
C ASP A 22 -6.94 -2.94 3.21
N ILE A 23 -5.63 -3.08 3.28
CA ILE A 23 -4.78 -2.53 4.32
C ILE A 23 -3.75 -1.64 3.63
N CYS A 24 -3.79 -0.36 3.95
CA CYS A 24 -2.89 0.63 3.39
C CYS A 24 -2.09 1.33 4.48
N ILE A 25 -0.77 1.35 4.33
CA ILE A 25 0.14 2.13 5.17
C ILE A 25 0.71 3.23 4.30
N PHE A 26 0.46 4.48 4.68
CA PHE A 26 0.83 5.64 3.87
C PHE A 26 2.05 6.37 4.41
N ASP A 27 2.68 7.14 3.53
CA ASP A 27 3.68 8.16 3.85
C ASP A 27 4.88 7.66 4.66
N ILE A 28 5.29 6.42 4.43
CA ILE A 28 6.47 5.80 5.03
C ILE A 28 7.71 6.53 4.49
N THR A 29 8.37 7.28 5.37
CA THR A 29 9.59 8.04 5.04
C THR A 29 10.86 7.24 5.28
N ASP A 30 10.80 6.23 6.16
CA ASP A 30 11.89 5.28 6.41
C ASP A 30 11.41 3.85 6.15
N ILE A 31 11.72 3.31 4.97
CA ILE A 31 11.33 1.96 4.57
C ILE A 31 11.97 0.88 5.46
N GLN A 32 13.08 1.17 6.14
CA GLN A 32 13.72 0.22 7.05
C GLN A 32 12.81 -0.15 8.22
N SER A 33 11.92 0.77 8.63
CA SER A 33 11.00 0.56 9.76
C SER A 33 10.01 -0.58 9.52
N ILE A 34 9.62 -0.83 8.27
CA ILE A 34 8.65 -1.86 7.89
C ILE A 34 9.30 -3.17 7.43
N ILE A 35 10.61 -3.21 7.25
CA ILE A 35 11.32 -4.44 6.86
C ILE A 35 11.06 -5.60 7.82
N PRO A 36 11.28 -5.48 9.15
CA PRO A 36 11.22 -6.64 10.03
C PRO A 36 9.80 -7.20 10.20
N SER A 37 8.77 -6.36 10.10
CA SER A 37 7.38 -6.74 10.37
C SER A 37 6.53 -7.01 9.12
N ILE A 38 6.92 -6.45 7.97
CA ILE A 38 6.11 -6.52 6.74
C ILE A 38 6.91 -7.16 5.61
N ILE A 39 8.00 -6.52 5.19
CA ILE A 39 8.68 -6.92 3.94
C ILE A 39 9.41 -8.27 4.11
N ARG A 40 10.10 -8.46 5.23
CA ARG A 40 10.84 -9.71 5.48
C ARG A 40 9.89 -10.89 5.68
N PRO A 41 8.82 -10.80 6.50
CA PRO A 41 7.81 -11.86 6.56
C PRO A 41 7.19 -12.18 5.19
N TYR A 42 6.89 -11.17 4.38
CA TYR A 42 6.39 -11.38 3.01
C TYR A 42 7.38 -12.19 2.14
N LEU A 43 8.68 -11.85 2.17
CA LEU A 43 9.71 -12.56 1.41
C LEU A 43 9.85 -14.04 1.80
N ILE A 44 9.78 -14.34 3.09
CA ILE A 44 9.91 -15.71 3.60
C ILE A 44 8.57 -16.45 3.69
N GLN A 45 7.48 -15.83 3.24
CA GLN A 45 6.12 -16.37 3.26
C GLN A 45 5.63 -16.70 4.69
N ASP A 46 5.91 -15.81 5.64
CA ASP A 46 5.46 -15.88 7.04
C ASP A 46 4.40 -14.81 7.33
N HIS A 47 3.91 -14.75 8.57
CA HIS A 47 2.89 -13.82 9.01
C HIS A 47 3.41 -12.38 9.08
N LEU A 48 2.72 -11.47 8.41
CA LEU A 48 2.99 -10.04 8.48
C LEU A 48 2.38 -9.46 9.75
N LEU A 49 3.06 -8.49 10.37
CA LEU A 49 2.53 -7.70 11.48
C LEU A 49 2.32 -6.26 11.01
N VAL A 50 1.06 -5.88 10.83
CA VAL A 50 0.64 -4.55 10.38
C VAL A 50 -0.25 -3.94 11.45
N ASP A 51 0.14 -2.80 12.02
CA ASP A 51 -0.63 -2.09 13.06
C ASP A 51 -1.15 -2.99 14.21
N GLU A 52 -0.26 -3.85 14.73
CA GLU A 52 -0.57 -4.84 15.80
C GLU A 52 -1.48 -6.00 15.38
N GLU A 53 -1.85 -6.08 14.09
CA GLU A 53 -2.62 -7.19 13.53
C GLU A 53 -1.73 -8.14 12.73
N GLU A 54 -1.99 -9.44 12.88
CA GLU A 54 -1.27 -10.51 12.20
C GLU A 54 -2.03 -10.94 10.94
N ILE A 55 -1.34 -10.96 9.81
CA ILE A 55 -1.88 -11.35 8.50
C ILE A 55 -1.09 -12.54 8.00
N ALA A 56 -1.74 -13.68 7.81
CA ALA A 56 -1.08 -14.86 7.25
C ALA A 56 -0.75 -14.64 5.77
N PHE A 57 0.44 -15.06 5.32
CA PHE A 57 0.84 -14.92 3.92
C PHE A 57 -0.16 -15.57 2.94
N GLU A 58 -0.76 -16.70 3.33
CA GLU A 58 -1.75 -17.41 2.50
C GLU A 58 -3.06 -16.65 2.27
N ASP A 59 -3.35 -15.67 3.13
CA ASP A 59 -4.51 -14.82 3.03
C ASP A 59 -4.23 -13.56 2.21
N ILE A 60 -2.98 -13.30 1.80
CA ILE A 60 -2.60 -12.12 1.01
C ILE A 60 -2.79 -12.39 -0.49
N ASP A 61 -3.71 -11.66 -1.12
CA ASP A 61 -3.96 -11.73 -2.56
C ASP A 61 -3.11 -10.71 -3.35
N LEU A 62 -2.87 -9.54 -2.76
CA LEU A 62 -2.02 -8.50 -3.34
C LEU A 62 -1.09 -7.91 -2.29
N PHE A 63 0.16 -7.70 -2.67
CA PHE A 63 1.13 -6.94 -1.90
C PHE A 63 1.87 -6.01 -2.85
N ALA A 64 1.80 -4.71 -2.59
CA ALA A 64 2.49 -3.71 -3.38
C ALA A 64 3.16 -2.66 -2.50
N ILE A 65 4.36 -2.26 -2.90
CA ILE A 65 5.06 -1.10 -2.37
C ILE A 65 5.03 -0.01 -3.43
N LYS A 66 4.28 1.04 -3.15
CA LYS A 66 4.10 2.21 -4.01
C LYS A 66 5.01 3.34 -3.56
N GLN A 67 5.47 4.15 -4.49
CA GLN A 67 6.30 5.31 -4.21
C GLN A 67 5.70 6.58 -4.83
N THR A 68 5.62 7.65 -4.05
CA THR A 68 5.15 8.96 -4.50
C THR A 68 6.16 10.07 -4.16
N ILE A 69 6.02 11.21 -4.83
CA ILE A 69 6.89 12.39 -4.62
C ILE A 69 6.45 13.27 -3.45
N LEU A 70 5.18 13.17 -3.05
CA LEU A 70 4.53 13.95 -2.00
C LEU A 70 3.68 13.02 -1.13
N PRO A 71 3.28 13.45 0.08
CA PRO A 71 2.37 12.68 0.91
C PRO A 71 1.05 12.38 0.20
N ILE A 72 0.42 11.25 0.53
CA ILE A 72 -0.78 10.79 -0.18
C ILE A 72 -1.92 11.80 -0.09
N GLU A 73 -2.15 12.40 1.10
CA GLU A 73 -3.21 13.40 1.30
C GLU A 73 -2.99 14.64 0.44
N HIS A 74 -1.74 15.10 0.30
CA HIS A 74 -1.42 16.25 -0.54
C HIS A 74 -1.71 15.96 -2.02
N LEU A 75 -1.41 14.75 -2.50
CA LEU A 75 -1.69 14.35 -3.88
C LEU A 75 -3.19 14.27 -4.13
N ILE A 76 -3.95 13.71 -3.18
CA ILE A 76 -5.41 13.65 -3.24
C ILE A 76 -6.00 15.07 -3.31
N GLU A 77 -5.54 15.99 -2.46
CA GLU A 77 -6.03 17.36 -2.45
C GLU A 77 -5.75 18.11 -3.76
N GLU A 78 -4.57 17.93 -4.34
CA GLU A 78 -4.21 18.57 -5.61
C GLU A 78 -5.08 18.02 -6.75
N GLU A 79 -5.26 16.71 -6.85
CA GLU A 79 -6.14 16.09 -7.85
C GLU A 79 -7.61 16.50 -7.67
N GLN A 80 -8.09 16.55 -6.42
CA GLN A 80 -9.46 16.97 -6.12
C GLN A 80 -9.73 18.42 -6.54
N LYS A 81 -8.74 19.31 -6.50
CA LYS A 81 -8.87 20.71 -6.96
C LYS A 81 -8.95 20.85 -8.47
N LEU A 82 -8.42 19.88 -9.22
CA LEU A 82 -8.49 19.86 -10.68
C LEU A 82 -9.88 19.44 -11.18
N LEU A 83 -10.67 18.77 -10.33
CA LEU A 83 -12.02 18.38 -10.67
C LEU A 83 -12.94 19.61 -10.79
N PRO A 84 -13.84 19.63 -11.79
CA PRO A 84 -14.87 20.66 -11.89
C PRO A 84 -15.71 20.69 -10.61
N SER A 85 -16.10 21.88 -10.14
CA SER A 85 -16.88 22.04 -8.91
C SER A 85 -18.27 21.39 -8.93
N ASN A 86 -18.73 20.91 -10.09
CA ASN A 86 -20.00 20.21 -10.26
C ASN A 86 -19.83 18.68 -10.33
N THR A 87 -18.63 18.16 -10.04
CA THR A 87 -18.33 16.74 -10.06
C THR A 87 -18.48 16.16 -8.66
N ASP A 88 -19.36 15.18 -8.51
CA ASP A 88 -19.57 14.41 -7.28
C ASP A 88 -18.65 13.17 -7.29
N VAL A 89 -17.34 13.42 -7.35
CA VAL A 89 -16.29 12.40 -7.31
C VAL A 89 -15.30 12.79 -6.23
N THR A 90 -15.01 11.85 -5.35
CA THR A 90 -13.99 11.98 -4.30
C THR A 90 -12.78 11.17 -4.75
N ILE A 91 -11.65 11.85 -4.93
CA ILE A 91 -10.37 11.20 -5.20
C ILE A 91 -9.92 10.45 -3.94
N THR A 92 -9.52 9.19 -4.10
CA THR A 92 -8.92 8.39 -3.03
C THR A 92 -7.46 8.05 -3.32
N ALA A 93 -6.79 7.40 -2.37
CA ALA A 93 -5.42 6.92 -2.56
C ALA A 93 -5.29 5.96 -3.75
N TYR A 94 -6.33 5.18 -4.05
CA TYR A 94 -6.33 4.23 -5.17
C TYR A 94 -6.22 4.92 -6.53
N GLU A 95 -6.91 6.05 -6.72
CA GLU A 95 -6.76 6.85 -7.93
C GLU A 95 -5.33 7.36 -8.07
N ILE A 96 -4.71 7.83 -6.99
CA ILE A 96 -3.30 8.26 -7.00
C ILE A 96 -2.37 7.09 -7.34
N PHE A 97 -2.62 5.90 -6.80
CA PHE A 97 -1.79 4.72 -7.06
C PHE A 97 -1.93 4.16 -8.49
N ASN A 98 -3.07 4.42 -9.14
CA ASN A 98 -3.29 4.04 -10.52
C ASN A 98 -2.73 5.06 -11.52
N ASP A 99 -2.39 6.27 -11.08
CA ASP A 99 -1.76 7.29 -11.90
C ASP A 99 -0.22 7.10 -11.93
N ARG A 100 0.31 6.86 -13.14
CA ARG A 100 1.74 6.60 -13.36
C ARG A 100 2.61 7.85 -13.25
N ASP A 101 2.02 9.03 -13.37
CA ASP A 101 2.74 10.30 -13.22
C ASP A 101 2.88 10.68 -11.73
N LEU A 102 1.96 10.20 -10.87
CA LEU A 102 1.95 10.49 -9.43
C LEU A 102 2.56 9.37 -8.57
N CYS A 103 2.49 8.12 -9.06
CA CYS A 103 2.88 6.93 -8.32
C CYS A 103 3.72 5.97 -9.17
N GLN A 104 4.75 5.39 -8.55
CA GLN A 104 5.54 4.30 -9.11
C GLN A 104 5.41 3.04 -8.27
N ASP A 105 5.23 1.90 -8.94
CA ASP A 105 5.33 0.60 -8.26
C ASP A 105 6.81 0.22 -8.12
N VAL A 106 7.28 0.14 -6.88
CA VAL A 106 8.67 -0.19 -6.54
C VAL A 106 8.79 -1.54 -5.83
N THR A 107 7.71 -2.35 -5.83
CA THR A 107 7.64 -3.63 -5.10
C THR A 107 8.82 -4.52 -5.45
N GLN A 108 8.99 -4.85 -6.73
CA GLN A 108 10.05 -5.76 -7.16
C GLN A 108 11.44 -5.20 -6.86
N VAL A 109 11.64 -3.89 -7.03
CA VAL A 109 12.94 -3.23 -6.77
C VAL A 109 13.31 -3.36 -5.29
N ILE A 110 12.36 -3.15 -4.38
CA ILE A 110 12.61 -3.27 -2.94
C ILE A 110 12.85 -4.74 -2.56
N LEU A 111 12.05 -5.67 -3.08
CA LEU A 111 12.22 -7.09 -2.81
C LEU A 111 13.59 -7.59 -3.31
N ASP A 112 13.98 -7.26 -4.54
CA ASP A 112 15.26 -7.65 -5.15
C ASP A 112 16.49 -7.12 -4.40
N VAL A 113 16.35 -5.96 -3.75
CA VAL A 113 17.44 -5.37 -2.94
C VAL A 113 17.57 -6.10 -1.60
N LEU A 114 16.47 -6.60 -1.05
CA LEU A 114 16.42 -7.23 0.27
C LEU A 114 16.61 -8.76 0.24
N ASP A 115 16.45 -9.39 -0.92
CA ASP A 115 16.72 -10.82 -1.14
C ASP A 115 18.22 -11.14 -1.31
N GLN A 116 19.10 -10.13 -1.32
CA GLN A 116 20.56 -10.28 -1.50
C GLN A 116 21.34 -10.66 -0.23
#